data_AF-A0AAU1A053-F1
#
_entry.id   AF-A0AAU1A053-F1
#
_cell.length_a   1.000
_cell.length_b   1.000
_cell.length_c   1.000
_cell.angle_alpha   90.00
_cell.angle_beta   90.00
_cell.angle_gamma   90.00
#
_symmetry.space_group_name_H-M   'P 1'
#
loop_
_entity.id
_entity.type
_entity.pdbx_description
1 polymer ?
#
loop_
_entity_poly.entity_id
_entity_poly.type
_entity_poly.pdbx_seq_one_letter_code
_entity_poly.pdbx_strand_id
1 'polypeptide(L)'
;MRLRRLALAGAVTLAGLGTALSTAGTANAAESCTSGYACLYYNSNYSGAFYRQYFNISNYANYYFSASASGSAGAGLPVKNNVASVDNWDFYNGIRVYYNSGYSGASQSIGAGGQANLNTTLKNENASGKFY
;
A
#
# COMPACT_ATOMS: atom_id res chain seq x y z
N MET A 1 55.94 -50.67 2.59
CA MET A 1 55.65 -49.22 2.52
C MET A 1 54.65 -48.95 1.41
N ARG A 2 53.58 -48.20 1.72
CA ARG A 2 52.81 -47.25 0.85
C ARG A 2 52.09 -47.82 -0.40
N LEU A 3 50.76 -48.00 -0.33
CA LEU A 3 49.68 -47.15 -0.93
C LEU A 3 49.62 -47.20 -2.49
N ARG A 4 48.49 -47.23 -3.21
CA ARG A 4 47.05 -47.50 -3.01
C ARG A 4 46.39 -47.21 -4.40
N ARG A 5 45.33 -47.96 -4.74
CA ARG A 5 44.14 -47.60 -5.57
C ARG A 5 44.24 -47.55 -7.12
N LEU A 6 43.33 -48.31 -7.75
CA LEU A 6 42.58 -48.10 -9.01
C LEU A 6 41.38 -49.08 -8.92
N ALA A 7 40.12 -48.85 -9.28
CA ALA A 7 39.34 -47.72 -9.79
C ALA A 7 37.83 -48.13 -9.75
N LEU A 8 36.92 -47.16 -10.01
CA LEU A 8 35.53 -47.31 -10.51
C LEU A 8 34.48 -47.86 -9.50
N ALA A 9 33.21 -47.45 -9.43
CA ALA A 9 32.37 -46.39 -10.01
C ALA A 9 31.05 -46.39 -9.20
N GLY A 10 30.31 -45.28 -9.12
CA GLY A 10 28.98 -45.30 -8.47
C GLY A 10 28.27 -43.96 -8.31
N ALA A 11 27.78 -43.42 -9.43
CA ALA A 11 26.64 -42.51 -9.63
C ALA A 11 26.34 -41.35 -8.65
N VAL A 12 26.42 -40.14 -9.22
CA VAL A 12 25.90 -38.85 -8.76
C VAL A 12 24.39 -38.79 -8.91
N THR A 13 23.67 -38.31 -7.88
CA THR A 13 22.47 -37.46 -8.07
C THR A 13 22.37 -36.46 -6.90
N LEU A 14 22.80 -35.21 -7.14
CA LEU A 14 22.45 -34.08 -6.28
C LEU A 14 21.03 -33.64 -6.62
N ALA A 15 20.07 -33.88 -5.73
CA ALA A 15 18.71 -33.40 -5.87
C ALA A 15 18.61 -31.93 -5.41
N GLY A 16 18.51 -31.03 -6.40
CA GLY A 16 17.67 -29.81 -6.42
C GLY A 16 17.77 -28.82 -5.24
N LEU A 17 18.69 -27.86 -5.36
CA LEU A 17 18.59 -26.57 -4.68
C LEU A 17 17.47 -25.73 -5.32
N GLY A 18 16.27 -25.75 -4.73
CA GLY A 18 15.20 -24.81 -5.06
C GLY A 18 15.46 -23.47 -4.39
N THR A 19 16.19 -22.58 -5.06
CA THR A 19 16.37 -21.19 -4.63
C THR A 19 15.09 -20.42 -4.88
N ALA A 20 14.28 -20.23 -3.84
CA ALA A 20 13.22 -19.23 -3.85
C ALA A 20 13.88 -17.86 -4.02
N LEU A 21 13.79 -17.27 -5.22
CA LEU A 21 14.12 -15.87 -5.44
C LEU A 21 13.08 -15.03 -4.69
N SER A 22 13.42 -14.61 -3.47
CA SER A 22 12.75 -13.48 -2.83
C SER A 22 13.09 -12.23 -3.64
N THR A 23 12.12 -11.71 -4.37
CA THR A 23 12.23 -10.36 -4.93
C THR A 23 12.25 -9.38 -3.77
N ALA A 24 13.44 -8.91 -3.40
CA ALA A 24 13.58 -7.81 -2.48
C ALA A 24 12.86 -6.59 -3.09
N GLY A 25 11.76 -6.18 -2.47
CA GLY A 25 11.07 -4.95 -2.84
C GLY A 25 12.02 -3.78 -2.76
N THR A 26 11.83 -2.77 -3.61
CA THR A 26 12.63 -1.55 -3.57
C THR A 26 12.54 -0.92 -2.18
N ALA A 27 13.70 -0.73 -1.53
CA ALA A 27 13.79 0.00 -0.27
C ALA A 27 13.49 1.48 -0.56
N ASN A 28 12.22 1.85 -0.42
CA ASN A 28 11.81 3.24 -0.46
C ASN A 28 11.93 3.81 0.96
N ALA A 29 12.42 5.05 1.07
CA ALA A 29 12.39 5.75 2.34
C ALA A 29 10.94 5.84 2.84
N ALA A 30 10.74 5.65 4.15
CA ALA A 30 9.42 5.75 4.75
C ALA A 30 8.93 7.19 4.65
N GLU A 31 7.84 7.42 3.92
CA GLU A 31 7.28 8.75 3.68
C GLU A 31 6.35 9.17 4.84
N SER A 32 6.27 10.47 5.11
CA SER A 32 5.32 11.03 6.09
C SER A 32 4.23 11.83 5.40
N CYS A 33 3.05 11.94 6.02
CA CYS A 33 2.05 12.88 5.55
C CYS A 33 2.55 14.32 5.73
N THR A 34 2.17 15.22 4.82
CA THR A 34 2.64 16.61 4.79
C THR A 34 1.52 17.55 4.41
N SER A 35 1.68 18.83 4.73
CA SER A 35 0.68 19.86 4.44
C SER A 35 0.32 19.92 2.95
N GLY A 36 -0.97 20.09 2.66
CA GLY A 36 -1.52 20.16 1.29
C GLY A 36 -1.90 18.81 0.69
N TYR A 37 -1.86 17.73 1.46
CA TYR A 37 -2.23 16.39 1.02
C TYR A 37 -3.30 15.78 1.91
N ALA A 38 -4.18 14.99 1.31
CA ALA A 38 -4.94 13.98 2.02
C ALA A 38 -4.18 12.66 1.96
N CYS A 39 -3.93 12.06 3.12
CA CYS A 39 -3.20 10.81 3.26
C CYS A 39 -4.17 9.66 3.50
N LEU A 40 -4.29 8.79 2.51
CA LEU A 40 -5.18 7.64 2.51
C LEU A 40 -4.38 6.42 3.00
N TYR A 41 -4.70 5.91 4.18
CA TYR A 41 -3.97 4.82 4.84
C TYR A 41 -4.62 3.47 4.58
N TYR A 42 -3.77 2.46 4.40
CA TYR A 42 -4.16 1.07 4.19
C TYR A 42 -4.86 0.47 5.42
N ASN A 43 -4.40 0.80 6.62
CA ASN A 43 -5.01 0.32 7.86
C ASN A 43 -5.83 1.42 8.56
N SER A 44 -6.66 0.99 9.51
CA SER A 44 -7.34 1.90 10.44
C SER A 44 -6.33 2.60 11.35
N ASN A 45 -6.77 3.70 11.95
CA ASN A 45 -5.98 4.50 12.90
C ASN A 45 -4.67 5.03 12.28
N TYR A 46 -4.71 5.42 11.00
CA TYR A 46 -3.64 6.15 10.31
C TYR A 46 -2.30 5.39 10.29
N SER A 47 -2.41 4.08 10.06
CA SER A 47 -1.29 3.14 10.12
C SER A 47 -1.05 2.39 8.81
N GLY A 48 0.13 1.79 8.68
CA GLY A 48 0.55 1.08 7.47
C GLY A 48 0.95 2.02 6.34
N ALA A 49 0.99 1.47 5.13
CA ALA A 49 1.29 2.22 3.92
C ALA A 49 0.17 3.24 3.63
N PHE A 50 0.52 4.28 2.87
CA PHE A 50 -0.42 5.34 2.52
C PHE A 50 -0.21 5.85 1.10
N TYR A 51 -1.21 6.55 0.59
CA TYR A 51 -1.17 7.29 -0.66
C TYR A 51 -1.45 8.76 -0.38
N ARG A 52 -0.60 9.64 -0.92
CA ARG A 52 -0.72 11.10 -0.81
C ARG A 52 -1.52 11.63 -1.99
N GLN A 53 -2.77 11.99 -1.75
CA GLN A 53 -3.61 12.64 -2.74
C GLN A 53 -3.50 14.16 -2.63
N TYR A 54 -3.22 14.86 -3.74
CA TYR A 54 -3.19 16.33 -3.82
C TYR A 54 -4.09 16.92 -4.92
N PHE A 55 -4.77 16.06 -5.68
CA PHE A 55 -5.72 16.45 -6.72
C PHE A 55 -6.91 15.48 -6.73
N ASN A 56 -7.93 15.80 -7.50
CA ASN A 56 -9.13 14.96 -7.58
C ASN A 56 -8.85 13.67 -8.37
N ILE A 57 -9.15 12.52 -7.80
CA ILE A 57 -8.91 11.22 -8.42
C ILE A 57 -10.23 10.49 -8.65
N SER A 58 -10.66 10.40 -9.91
CA SER A 58 -11.93 9.78 -10.27
C SER A 58 -11.90 8.25 -10.24
N ASN A 59 -10.72 7.64 -10.23
CA ASN A 59 -10.56 6.19 -10.11
C ASN A 59 -9.20 5.83 -9.50
N TYR A 60 -9.21 5.16 -8.35
CA TYR A 60 -7.99 4.74 -7.65
C TYR A 60 -7.26 3.52 -8.26
N ALA A 61 -7.77 2.91 -9.33
CA ALA A 61 -7.26 1.63 -9.84
C ALA A 61 -5.76 1.62 -10.22
N ASN A 62 -5.19 2.75 -10.65
CA ASN A 62 -3.79 2.88 -11.07
C ASN A 62 -2.91 3.63 -10.05
N TYR A 63 -3.40 3.76 -8.82
CA TYR A 63 -2.67 4.38 -7.72
C TYR A 63 -2.31 3.31 -6.71
N TYR A 64 -1.11 3.39 -6.15
CA TYR A 64 -0.56 2.37 -5.27
C TYR A 64 -0.06 3.01 -3.99
N PHE A 65 -0.19 2.30 -2.86
CA PHE A 65 0.35 2.77 -1.59
C PHE A 65 1.88 2.70 -1.58
N SER A 66 2.48 3.65 -0.88
CA SER A 66 3.91 3.67 -0.55
C SER A 66 4.09 3.43 0.95
N ALA A 67 5.22 2.83 1.33
CA ALA A 67 5.57 2.65 2.74
C ALA A 67 5.61 4.01 3.45
N SER A 68 5.11 4.05 4.68
CA SER A 68 5.01 5.26 5.48
C SER A 68 5.82 5.17 6.76
N ALA A 69 6.02 6.30 7.44
CA ALA A 69 6.54 6.32 8.81
C ALA A 69 5.67 5.53 9.80
N SER A 70 4.37 5.35 9.49
CA SER A 70 3.42 4.53 10.26
C SER A 70 3.41 3.05 9.85
N GLY A 71 4.31 2.62 8.95
CA GLY A 71 4.51 1.23 8.55
C GLY A 71 4.42 0.96 7.04
N SER A 72 4.70 -0.28 6.64
CA SER A 72 4.74 -0.71 5.23
C SER A 72 3.63 -1.68 4.82
N ALA A 73 2.75 -2.06 5.74
CA ALA A 73 1.62 -2.95 5.44
C ALA A 73 0.74 -2.32 4.34
N GLY A 74 0.56 -3.04 3.23
CA GLY A 74 -0.19 -2.58 2.06
C GLY A 74 0.64 -1.85 1.00
N ALA A 75 1.95 -1.65 1.19
CA ALA A 75 2.80 -1.01 0.19
C ALA A 75 2.81 -1.81 -1.13
N GLY A 76 2.68 -1.11 -2.25
CA GLY A 76 2.56 -1.71 -3.58
C GLY A 76 1.18 -2.27 -3.92
N LEU A 77 0.23 -2.30 -2.98
CA LEU A 77 -1.16 -2.64 -3.28
C LEU A 77 -1.89 -1.44 -3.90
N PRO A 78 -2.90 -1.68 -4.74
CA PRO A 78 -3.72 -0.62 -5.30
C PRO A 78 -4.50 0.10 -4.21
N VAL A 79 -4.66 1.42 -4.33
CA VAL A 79 -5.42 2.25 -3.40
C VAL A 79 -6.90 1.89 -3.43
N LYS A 80 -7.42 1.59 -4.63
CA LYS A 80 -8.82 1.18 -4.81
C LYS A 80 -9.15 -0.02 -3.94
N ASN A 81 -10.25 0.07 -3.22
CA ASN A 81 -10.81 -0.94 -2.32
C ASN A 81 -9.86 -1.36 -1.19
N ASN A 82 -8.92 -0.50 -0.79
CA ASN A 82 -7.94 -0.84 0.24
C ASN A 82 -7.68 0.28 1.25
N VAL A 83 -8.35 1.44 1.14
CA VAL A 83 -8.21 2.51 2.15
C VAL A 83 -9.10 2.20 3.34
N ALA A 84 -8.55 2.36 4.54
CA ALA A 84 -9.26 2.14 5.81
C ALA A 84 -9.33 3.38 6.70
N SER A 85 -8.42 4.34 6.55
CA SER A 85 -8.48 5.63 7.25
C SER A 85 -7.87 6.75 6.42
N VAL A 86 -8.23 8.00 6.74
CA VAL A 86 -7.77 9.19 6.05
C VAL A 86 -7.33 10.23 7.07
N ASP A 87 -6.14 10.79 6.87
CA ASP A 87 -5.63 11.96 7.58
C ASP A 87 -5.47 13.11 6.58
N ASN A 88 -6.32 14.13 6.67
CA ASN A 88 -6.33 15.25 5.75
C ASN A 88 -5.45 16.39 6.26
N TRP A 89 -4.24 16.48 5.71
CA TRP A 89 -3.28 17.55 5.97
C TRP A 89 -3.44 18.74 5.01
N ASP A 90 -4.48 18.76 4.18
CA ASP A 90 -4.95 19.99 3.56
C ASP A 90 -5.77 20.77 4.59
N PHE A 91 -5.25 21.93 5.00
CA PHE A 91 -5.89 22.82 5.97
C PHE A 91 -6.84 23.84 5.32
N TYR A 92 -6.98 23.82 4.00
CA TYR A 92 -7.86 24.71 3.24
C TYR A 92 -9.06 23.98 2.63
N ASN A 93 -8.87 22.73 2.19
CA ASN A 93 -9.93 21.94 1.54
C ASN A 93 -10.25 20.68 2.34
N GLY A 94 -11.53 20.29 2.33
CA GLY A 94 -11.93 18.96 2.81
C GLY A 94 -11.71 17.91 1.73
N ILE A 95 -11.56 16.64 2.11
CA ILE A 95 -11.57 15.53 1.15
C ILE A 95 -12.81 14.65 1.34
N ARG A 96 -13.47 14.31 0.23
CA ARG A 96 -14.58 13.35 0.20
C ARG A 96 -14.13 12.08 -0.51
N VAL A 97 -14.27 10.96 0.17
CA VAL A 97 -13.99 9.62 -0.36
C VAL A 97 -15.32 8.97 -0.77
N TYR A 98 -15.32 8.26 -1.89
CA TYR A 98 -16.51 7.67 -2.51
C TYR A 98 -16.33 6.16 -2.71
N TYR A 99 -17.42 5.43 -2.56
CA TYR A 99 -17.52 3.99 -2.82
C TYR A 99 -17.21 3.67 -4.29
N ASN A 100 -17.83 4.38 -5.22
CA ASN A 100 -17.65 4.13 -6.65
C ASN A 100 -16.65 5.09 -7.31
N SER A 101 -16.15 4.68 -8.47
CA SER A 101 -15.41 5.59 -9.36
C SER A 101 -16.32 6.70 -9.89
N GLY A 102 -15.73 7.80 -10.35
CA GLY A 102 -16.46 8.96 -10.86
C GLY A 102 -17.16 9.78 -9.76
N TYR A 103 -16.67 9.73 -8.52
CA TYR A 103 -17.21 10.49 -7.38
C TYR A 103 -18.68 10.19 -7.08
N SER A 104 -19.05 8.90 -7.12
CA SER A 104 -20.44 8.45 -7.04
C SER A 104 -20.68 7.45 -5.91
N GLY A 105 -21.96 7.26 -5.56
CA GLY A 105 -22.39 6.33 -4.50
C GLY A 105 -22.19 6.87 -3.08
N ALA A 106 -22.17 5.96 -2.11
CA ALA A 106 -21.93 6.29 -0.71
C ALA A 106 -20.60 7.03 -0.55
N SER A 107 -20.57 8.03 0.32
CA SER A 107 -19.38 8.85 0.54
C SER A 107 -19.21 9.24 2.00
N GLN A 108 -17.97 9.57 2.36
CA GLN A 108 -17.63 10.13 3.66
C GLN A 108 -16.75 11.36 3.44
N SER A 109 -17.08 12.44 4.15
CA SER A 109 -16.34 13.69 4.09
C SER A 109 -15.43 13.79 5.30
N ILE A 110 -14.18 14.15 5.07
CA ILE A 110 -13.19 14.50 6.09
C ILE A 110 -12.92 16.00 5.89
N GLY A 111 -13.06 16.79 6.95
CA GLY A 111 -12.87 18.24 6.90
C GLY A 111 -11.41 18.62 6.64
N ALA A 112 -11.18 19.90 6.35
CA ALA A 112 -9.83 20.47 6.29
C ALA A 112 -9.11 20.26 7.63
N GLY A 113 -7.85 19.78 7.60
CA GLY A 113 -7.09 19.42 8.80
C GLY A 113 -7.68 18.26 9.62
N GLY A 114 -8.70 17.58 9.10
CA GLY A 114 -9.45 16.55 9.80
C GLY A 114 -8.91 15.15 9.53
N GLN A 115 -9.29 14.19 10.37
CA GLN A 115 -8.92 12.79 10.22
C GLN A 115 -10.09 11.89 10.60
N ALA A 116 -10.20 10.73 9.95
CA ALA A 116 -11.22 9.74 10.26
C ALA A 116 -10.82 8.32 9.83
N ASN A 117 -11.25 7.33 10.61
CA ASN A 117 -11.47 5.98 10.07
C ASN A 117 -12.65 6.03 9.07
N LEU A 118 -12.51 5.32 7.95
CA LEU A 118 -13.63 5.16 7.04
C LEU A 118 -14.71 4.29 7.70
N ASN A 119 -15.96 4.69 7.51
CA ASN A 119 -17.10 3.95 8.00
C ASN A 119 -17.19 2.56 7.34
N THR A 120 -18.07 1.71 7.88
CA THR A 120 -18.22 0.32 7.44
C THR A 120 -18.62 0.16 5.98
N THR A 121 -19.25 1.17 5.37
CA THR A 121 -19.61 1.15 3.95
C THR A 121 -18.40 1.44 3.05
N LEU A 122 -17.46 2.29 3.48
CA LEU A 122 -16.35 2.75 2.63
C LEU A 122 -15.00 2.09 2.91
N LYS A 123 -14.79 1.57 4.11
CA LYS A 123 -13.54 0.90 4.47
C LYS A 123 -13.33 -0.30 3.53
N ASN A 124 -12.19 -0.30 2.84
CA ASN A 124 -11.79 -1.31 1.85
C ASN A 124 -12.75 -1.46 0.64
N GLU A 125 -13.57 -0.45 0.37
CA GLU A 125 -14.56 -0.48 -0.72
C GLU A 125 -14.58 0.84 -1.51
N ASN A 126 -13.63 1.73 -1.27
CA ASN A 126 -13.55 3.04 -1.88
C ASN A 126 -12.84 3.03 -3.24
N ALA A 127 -13.31 3.85 -4.17
CA ALA A 127 -12.80 3.86 -5.53
C ALA A 127 -12.48 5.25 -6.11
N SER A 128 -12.87 6.33 -5.44
CA SER A 128 -12.48 7.69 -5.85
C SER A 128 -12.48 8.69 -4.68
N GLY A 129 -11.88 9.85 -4.90
CA GLY A 129 -11.91 10.94 -3.91
C GLY A 129 -11.62 12.30 -4.51
N LYS A 130 -12.27 13.32 -3.95
CA LYS A 130 -12.23 14.70 -4.45
C LYS A 130 -12.15 15.69 -3.30
N PHE A 131 -11.34 16.73 -3.48
CA PHE A 131 -11.31 17.89 -2.60
C PHE A 131 -12.52 18.80 -2.84
N TYR A 132 -13.04 19.40 -1.78
CA TYR A 132 -14.20 20.30 -1.78
C TYR A 132 -14.02 21.46 -0.81
#